data_AF-A0A4R9EXF7-F1
#
_entry.id   AF-A0A4R9EXF7-F1
#
_cell.length_a   1.000
_cell.length_b   1.000
_cell.length_c   1.000
_cell.angle_alpha   90.00
_cell.angle_beta   90.00
_cell.angle_gamma   90.00
#
_symmetry.space_group_name_H-M   'P 1'
#
loop_
_entity.id
_entity.type
_entity.pdbx_description
1 polymer ?
#
loop_
_entity_poly.entity_id
_entity_poly.type
_entity_poly.pdbx_seq_one_letter_code
_entity_poly.pdbx_strand_id
1 'polypeptide(L)'
;MTARLSPERETEIRNRAEAATPGPWVEYADYGKDFYAYTGGPYLRGVGTLNLGDGEDADADREFITHAAEDVPALLAELAAARAERVEARKRVDELEKVAVEARAALGSLCYDLEDPGSNALGALYLLSQATTWTATKPDDALRVLAKRDATVREAALREAEGVASELFDAADERGDRAGAEVAEQIADRMARIADGTEAGGQA
;
A
#
# COMPACT_ATOMS: atom_id res chain seq x y z
N MET A 1 2.07 -13.19 14.54
CA MET A 1 2.53 -13.11 13.14
C MET A 1 3.70 -14.07 12.98
N THR A 2 3.53 -15.15 12.24
CA THR A 2 4.59 -16.13 11.99
C THR A 2 5.64 -15.51 11.06
N ALA A 3 6.92 -15.77 11.31
CA ALA A 3 8.01 -15.29 10.46
C ALA A 3 7.85 -15.79 9.01
N ARG A 4 8.22 -14.97 8.02
CA ARG A 4 8.25 -15.41 6.62
C ARG A 4 9.27 -16.54 6.44
N LEU A 5 8.92 -17.51 5.61
CA LEU A 5 9.81 -18.62 5.25
C LEU A 5 11.05 -18.08 4.51
N SER A 6 12.25 -18.38 5.01
CA SER A 6 13.49 -18.01 4.32
C SER A 6 13.72 -18.89 3.08
N PRO A 7 14.50 -18.43 2.09
CA PRO A 7 14.84 -19.24 0.91
C PRO A 7 15.55 -20.56 1.25
N GLU A 8 16.40 -20.55 2.27
CA GLU A 8 17.15 -21.73 2.74
C GLU A 8 16.17 -22.76 3.32
N ARG A 9 15.24 -22.32 4.17
CA ARG A 9 14.24 -23.20 4.78
C ARG A 9 13.27 -23.77 3.73
N GLU A 10 12.90 -22.98 2.73
CA GLU A 10 12.09 -23.46 1.62
C GLU A 10 12.81 -24.55 0.82
N THR A 11 14.09 -24.34 0.52
CA THR A 11 14.93 -25.34 -0.18
C THR A 11 15.04 -26.62 0.63
N GLU A 12 15.21 -26.52 1.96
CA GLU A 12 15.25 -27.69 2.84
C GLU A 12 13.91 -28.45 2.86
N ILE A 13 12.78 -27.75 2.90
CA ILE A 13 11.45 -28.38 2.81
C ILE A 13 11.28 -29.07 1.46
N ARG A 14 11.66 -28.40 0.36
CA ARG A 14 11.59 -28.95 -1.00
C ARG A 14 12.42 -30.23 -1.13
N ASN A 15 13.67 -30.21 -0.67
CA ASN A 15 14.55 -31.39 -0.72
C ASN A 15 13.97 -32.56 0.09
N ARG A 16 13.35 -32.29 1.24
CA ARG A 16 12.67 -33.33 2.03
C ARG A 16 11.44 -33.88 1.32
N ALA A 17 10.65 -33.03 0.66
CA ALA A 17 9.49 -33.46 -0.12
C ALA A 17 9.91 -34.29 -1.35
N GLU A 18 10.95 -33.89 -2.07
CA GLU A 18 11.49 -34.62 -3.23
C GLU A 18 12.13 -35.96 -2.84
N ALA A 19 12.74 -36.05 -1.66
CA ALA A 19 13.32 -37.29 -1.15
C ALA A 19 12.29 -38.25 -0.56
N ALA A 20 11.07 -37.79 -0.26
CA ALA A 20 10.00 -38.63 0.27
C ALA A 20 9.52 -39.64 -0.79
N THR A 21 8.99 -40.79 -0.35
CA THR A 21 8.34 -41.71 -1.30
C THR A 21 7.11 -41.02 -1.88
N PRO A 22 6.91 -41.04 -3.20
CA PRO A 22 5.70 -40.52 -3.82
C PRO A 22 4.42 -41.04 -3.17
N GLY A 23 3.40 -40.19 -3.08
CA GLY A 23 2.05 -40.58 -2.71
C GLY A 23 1.23 -41.11 -3.89
N PRO A 24 -0.03 -41.52 -3.65
CA PRO A 24 -0.67 -41.53 -2.34
C PRO A 24 -0.23 -42.73 -1.49
N TRP A 25 -0.15 -42.53 -0.17
CA TRP A 25 0.11 -43.60 0.79
C TRP A 25 -1.23 -44.19 1.23
N VAL A 26 -1.48 -45.44 0.88
CA VAL A 26 -2.78 -46.09 1.16
C VAL A 26 -2.63 -47.17 2.23
N GLU A 27 -3.69 -47.38 3.00
CA GLU A 27 -3.77 -48.47 3.96
C GLU A 27 -3.68 -49.82 3.24
N TYR A 28 -2.86 -50.73 3.77
CA TYR A 28 -2.72 -52.07 3.22
C TYR A 28 -3.31 -53.09 4.19
N ALA A 29 -4.60 -53.40 4.00
CA ALA A 29 -5.45 -54.14 4.93
C ALA A 29 -4.86 -55.47 5.43
N ASP A 30 -4.09 -56.17 4.59
CA ASP A 30 -3.49 -57.47 4.95
C ASP A 30 -2.46 -57.37 6.09
N TYR A 31 -1.92 -56.18 6.37
CA TYR A 31 -0.90 -55.93 7.41
C TYR A 31 -1.42 -55.06 8.56
N GLY A 32 -2.72 -54.76 8.58
CA GLY A 32 -3.41 -54.01 9.63
C GLY A 32 -3.54 -52.50 9.34
N LYS A 33 -4.42 -51.86 10.11
CA LYS A 33 -4.86 -50.45 9.93
C LYS A 33 -3.79 -49.39 10.08
N ASP A 34 -2.66 -49.73 10.69
CA ASP A 34 -1.53 -48.83 10.93
C ASP A 34 -0.45 -48.97 9.84
N PHE A 35 -0.66 -49.84 8.85
CA PHE A 35 0.30 -50.12 7.80
C PHE A 35 -0.06 -49.38 6.51
N TYR A 36 0.85 -48.52 6.07
CA TYR A 36 0.69 -47.72 4.84
C TYR A 36 1.81 -48.05 3.86
N ALA A 37 1.43 -48.13 2.59
CA ALA A 37 2.37 -48.39 1.51
C ALA A 37 2.03 -47.55 0.27
N TYR A 38 3.08 -47.17 -0.46
CA TYR A 38 2.94 -46.72 -1.84
C TYR A 38 2.71 -47.91 -2.77
N THR A 39 1.59 -47.92 -3.50
CA THR A 39 1.19 -49.06 -4.35
C THR A 39 1.62 -48.92 -5.81
N GLY A 40 2.18 -47.77 -6.21
CA GLY A 40 2.61 -47.50 -7.59
C GLY A 40 4.00 -48.03 -7.97
N GLY A 41 4.69 -48.74 -7.08
CA GLY A 41 6.09 -49.17 -7.24
C GLY A 41 6.38 -50.62 -6.85
N PRO A 42 7.63 -51.08 -6.99
CA PRO A 42 8.04 -52.42 -6.54
C PRO A 42 7.80 -52.57 -5.04
N TYR A 43 7.32 -53.75 -4.64
CA TYR A 43 7.04 -54.14 -3.26
C TYR A 43 8.22 -53.75 -2.33
N LEU A 44 7.91 -53.09 -1.20
CA LEU A 44 8.83 -52.57 -0.16
C LEU A 44 9.49 -51.19 -0.39
N ARG A 45 9.19 -50.45 -1.45
CA ARG A 45 9.57 -49.02 -1.51
C ARG A 45 8.51 -48.14 -0.84
N GLY A 46 8.90 -47.48 0.25
CA GLY A 46 8.02 -46.56 1.01
C GLY A 46 6.95 -47.28 1.81
N VAL A 47 7.35 -48.32 2.54
CA VAL A 47 6.50 -49.01 3.52
C VAL A 47 6.81 -48.45 4.89
N GLY A 48 5.76 -48.13 5.65
CA GLY A 48 5.90 -47.66 7.03
C GLY A 48 4.69 -48.04 7.88
N THR A 49 4.93 -48.16 9.19
CA THR A 49 3.86 -48.26 10.19
C THR A 49 3.66 -46.89 10.81
N LEU A 50 2.47 -46.32 10.67
CA LEU A 50 2.04 -45.08 11.30
C LEU A 50 1.01 -45.44 12.37
N ASN A 51 1.46 -45.58 13.62
CA ASN A 51 0.57 -45.82 14.75
C ASN A 51 0.29 -44.49 15.46
N LEU A 52 -0.91 -43.97 15.26
CA LEU A 52 -1.41 -42.73 15.89
C LEU A 52 -2.43 -43.01 17.01
N GLY A 53 -2.66 -44.29 17.34
CA GLY A 53 -3.71 -44.72 18.25
C GLY A 53 -5.09 -44.81 17.59
N ASP A 54 -6.13 -44.64 18.40
CA ASP A 54 -7.54 -44.73 18.03
C ASP A 54 -8.28 -43.44 18.38
N GLY A 55 -9.30 -43.11 17.58
CA GLY A 55 -10.17 -41.95 17.79
C GLY A 55 -10.05 -40.91 16.68
N GLU A 56 -10.95 -39.92 16.71
CA GLU A 56 -11.11 -38.93 15.64
C GLU A 56 -9.84 -38.11 15.38
N ASP A 57 -9.09 -37.75 16.43
CA ASP A 57 -7.82 -37.02 16.29
C ASP A 57 -6.75 -37.86 15.57
N ALA A 58 -6.68 -39.17 15.87
CA ALA A 58 -5.74 -40.09 15.24
C ALA A 58 -6.08 -40.32 13.76
N ASP A 59 -7.37 -40.31 13.40
CA ASP A 59 -7.84 -40.39 12.02
C ASP A 59 -7.48 -39.12 11.24
N ALA A 60 -7.62 -37.94 11.85
CA ALA A 60 -7.25 -36.66 11.23
C ALA A 60 -5.73 -36.52 11.01
N ASP A 61 -4.91 -36.87 12.01
CA ASP A 61 -3.44 -36.84 11.89
C ASP A 61 -2.95 -37.80 10.80
N ARG A 62 -3.59 -38.96 10.69
CA ARG A 62 -3.32 -39.97 9.67
C ARG A 62 -3.60 -39.42 8.28
N GLU A 63 -4.78 -38.84 8.07
CA GLU A 63 -5.17 -38.24 6.80
C GLU A 63 -4.20 -37.11 6.39
N PHE A 64 -3.78 -36.27 7.33
CA PHE A 64 -2.80 -35.22 7.08
C PHE A 64 -1.45 -35.79 6.62
N ILE A 65 -0.91 -36.79 7.33
CA ILE A 65 0.40 -37.36 7.02
C ILE A 65 0.39 -38.10 5.68
N THR A 66 -0.68 -38.84 5.36
CA THR A 66 -0.77 -39.61 4.11
C THR A 66 -0.85 -38.72 2.87
N HIS A 67 -1.47 -37.53 2.99
CA HIS A 67 -1.57 -36.55 1.90
C HIS A 67 -0.40 -35.55 1.85
N ALA A 68 0.40 -35.43 2.92
CA ALA A 68 1.51 -34.47 2.97
C ALA A 68 2.52 -34.62 1.80
N ALA A 69 2.70 -35.83 1.29
CA ALA A 69 3.58 -36.10 0.14
C ALA A 69 3.09 -35.44 -1.17
N GLU A 70 1.80 -35.15 -1.29
CA GLU A 70 1.17 -34.49 -2.45
C GLU A 70 0.93 -33.00 -2.15
N ASP A 71 0.41 -32.69 -0.97
CA ASP A 71 0.04 -31.33 -0.57
C ASP A 71 1.26 -30.41 -0.42
N VAL A 72 2.36 -30.88 0.17
CA VAL A 72 3.55 -30.04 0.39
C VAL A 72 4.17 -29.58 -0.94
N PRO A 73 4.43 -30.46 -1.94
CA PRO A 73 4.86 -30.02 -3.26
C PRO A 73 3.89 -29.03 -3.93
N ALA A 74 2.57 -29.27 -3.84
CA ALA A 74 1.57 -28.37 -4.41
C ALA A 74 1.63 -26.98 -3.76
N LEU A 75 1.71 -26.90 -2.43
CA LEU A 75 1.86 -25.65 -1.69
C LEU A 75 3.17 -24.93 -2.01
N LEU A 76 4.28 -25.65 -2.21
CA LEU A 76 5.55 -25.06 -2.64
C LEU A 76 5.47 -24.48 -4.06
N ALA A 77 4.77 -25.15 -4.97
CA ALA A 77 4.52 -24.67 -6.33
C ALA A 77 3.69 -23.38 -6.32
N GLU A 78 2.59 -23.36 -5.56
CA GLU A 78 1.74 -22.17 -5.37
C GLU A 78 2.51 -21.01 -4.72
N LEU A 79 3.32 -21.29 -3.70
CA LEU A 79 4.18 -20.27 -3.07
C LEU A 79 5.18 -19.67 -4.07
N ALA A 80 5.77 -20.50 -4.93
CA ALA A 80 6.67 -20.04 -5.98
C ALA A 80 5.95 -19.18 -7.01
N ALA A 81 4.75 -19.59 -7.45
CA ALA A 81 3.92 -18.82 -8.37
C ALA A 81 3.53 -17.46 -7.79
N ALA A 82 3.01 -17.42 -6.57
CA ALA A 82 2.64 -16.18 -5.88
C ALA A 82 3.84 -15.22 -5.70
N ARG A 83 5.04 -15.77 -5.46
CA ARG A 83 6.27 -14.95 -5.41
C ARG A 83 6.66 -14.40 -6.77
N ALA A 84 6.56 -15.19 -7.83
CA ALA A 84 6.84 -14.75 -9.19
C ALA A 84 5.86 -13.64 -9.61
N GLU A 85 4.57 -13.81 -9.35
CA GLU A 85 3.54 -12.78 -9.59
C GLU A 85 3.84 -11.49 -8.83
N ARG A 86 4.22 -11.61 -7.56
CA ARG A 86 4.59 -10.43 -6.75
C ARG A 86 5.82 -9.70 -7.30
N VAL A 87 6.83 -10.42 -7.78
CA VAL A 87 8.02 -9.82 -8.40
C VAL A 87 7.64 -9.08 -9.68
N GLU A 88 6.82 -9.69 -10.53
CA GLU A 88 6.34 -9.08 -11.76
C GLU A 88 5.45 -7.85 -11.48
N ALA A 89 4.55 -7.93 -10.51
CA ALA A 89 3.72 -6.81 -10.10
C ALA A 89 4.56 -5.63 -9.58
N ARG A 90 5.60 -5.91 -8.79
CA ARG A 90 6.54 -4.89 -8.31
C ARG A 90 7.29 -4.24 -9.45
N LYS A 91 7.80 -5.03 -10.40
CA LYS A 91 8.46 -4.51 -11.59
C LYS A 91 7.55 -3.56 -12.38
N ARG A 92 6.27 -3.92 -12.56
CA ARG A 92 5.29 -3.05 -13.22
C ARG A 92 5.03 -1.76 -12.44
N VAL A 93 4.95 -1.84 -11.11
CA VAL A 93 4.84 -0.65 -10.26
C VAL A 93 6.08 0.24 -10.42
N ASP A 94 7.29 -0.33 -10.38
CA ASP A 94 8.54 0.41 -10.56
C ASP A 94 8.60 1.11 -11.94
N GLU A 95 8.15 0.43 -13.00
CA GLU A 95 8.06 0.99 -14.36
C GLU A 95 7.04 2.14 -14.44
N LEU A 96 5.86 1.96 -13.84
CA LEU A 96 4.82 2.98 -13.79
C LEU A 96 5.25 4.20 -12.95
N GLU A 97 5.92 3.98 -11.82
CA GLU A 97 6.46 5.05 -10.99
C GLU A 97 7.49 5.87 -11.77
N LYS A 98 8.39 5.22 -12.53
CA LYS A 98 9.34 5.93 -13.39
C LYS A 98 8.64 6.82 -14.41
N VAL A 99 7.64 6.28 -15.10
CA VAL A 99 6.83 7.05 -16.07
C VAL A 99 6.10 8.20 -15.39
N ALA A 100 5.53 7.99 -14.20
CA ALA A 100 4.85 9.02 -13.44
C ALA A 100 5.80 10.15 -13.00
N VAL A 101 7.03 9.83 -12.61
CA VAL A 101 8.08 10.82 -12.28
C VAL A 101 8.45 11.64 -13.52
N GLU A 102 8.67 11.00 -14.67
CA GLU A 102 8.98 11.70 -15.92
C GLU A 102 7.82 12.61 -16.35
N ALA A 103 6.58 12.13 -16.25
CA ALA A 103 5.38 12.92 -16.52
C ALA A 103 5.23 14.10 -15.56
N ARG A 104 5.50 13.90 -14.26
CA ARG A 104 5.49 14.96 -13.24
C ARG A 104 6.49 16.05 -13.57
N ALA A 105 7.72 15.67 -13.91
CA ALA A 105 8.79 16.61 -14.27
C ALA A 105 8.43 17.41 -15.53
N ALA A 106 7.95 16.74 -16.58
CA ALA A 106 7.54 17.39 -17.83
C ALA A 106 6.37 18.36 -17.61
N LEU A 107 5.34 17.94 -16.87
CA LEU A 107 4.19 18.78 -16.55
C LEU A 107 4.58 19.93 -15.62
N GLY A 108 5.47 19.69 -14.66
CA GLY A 108 6.03 20.72 -13.79
C GLY A 108 6.74 21.81 -14.60
N SER A 109 7.60 21.42 -15.55
CA SER A 109 8.25 22.37 -16.46
C SER A 109 7.23 23.17 -17.29
N LEU A 110 6.23 22.50 -17.88
CA LEU A 110 5.20 23.18 -18.66
C LEU A 110 4.40 24.18 -17.81
N CYS A 111 3.98 23.78 -16.61
CA CYS A 111 3.23 24.65 -15.71
C CYS A 111 4.08 25.81 -15.15
N TYR A 112 5.41 25.67 -15.13
CA TYR A 112 6.31 26.73 -14.72
C TYR A 112 6.40 27.85 -15.76
N ASP A 113 6.42 27.48 -17.05
CA ASP A 113 6.55 28.42 -18.17
C ASP A 113 5.25 29.16 -18.51
N LEU A 114 4.09 28.62 -18.11
CA LEU A 114 2.79 29.23 -18.34
C LEU A 114 2.45 30.26 -17.25
N GLU A 115 1.96 31.42 -17.67
CA GLU A 115 1.47 32.46 -16.74
C GLU A 115 0.24 31.99 -15.95
N ASP A 116 -0.68 31.29 -16.62
CA ASP A 116 -1.80 30.57 -16.01
C ASP A 116 -1.94 29.17 -16.62
N PRO A 117 -1.38 28.12 -15.98
CA PRO A 117 -1.51 26.74 -16.46
C PRO A 117 -2.93 26.18 -16.32
N GLY A 118 -3.83 26.87 -15.60
CA GLY A 118 -5.18 26.41 -15.32
C GLY A 118 -5.25 25.33 -14.23
N SER A 119 -6.43 25.20 -13.62
CA SER A 119 -6.68 24.31 -12.48
C SER A 119 -6.50 22.82 -12.84
N ASN A 120 -6.81 22.41 -14.07
CA ASN A 120 -6.67 21.02 -14.50
C ASN A 120 -5.20 20.57 -14.53
N ALA A 121 -4.30 21.40 -15.06
CA ALA A 121 -2.87 21.08 -15.13
C ALA A 121 -2.26 21.04 -13.72
N LEU A 122 -2.63 21.98 -12.86
CA LEU A 122 -2.22 22.00 -11.45
C LEU A 122 -2.75 20.81 -10.66
N GLY A 123 -4.01 20.42 -10.88
CA GLY A 123 -4.61 19.22 -10.28
C GLY A 123 -3.91 17.94 -10.72
N ALA A 124 -3.60 17.79 -12.01
CA ALA A 124 -2.84 16.66 -12.52
C ALA A 124 -1.42 16.61 -11.92
N LEU A 125 -0.74 17.76 -11.81
CA LEU A 125 0.59 17.87 -11.20
C LEU A 125 0.56 17.49 -9.71
N TYR A 126 -0.48 17.89 -8.98
CA TYR A 126 -0.68 17.50 -7.59
C TYR A 126 -0.86 15.98 -7.44
N LEU A 127 -1.74 15.37 -8.24
CA LEU A 127 -1.97 13.92 -8.19
C LEU A 127 -0.70 13.12 -8.53
N LEU A 128 0.05 13.55 -9.55
CA LEU A 128 1.33 12.94 -9.89
C LEU A 128 2.37 13.11 -8.77
N SER A 129 2.36 14.24 -8.08
CA SER A 129 3.25 14.48 -6.93
C SER A 129 2.92 13.54 -5.77
N GLN A 130 1.63 13.35 -5.46
CA GLN A 130 1.20 12.40 -4.42
C GLN A 130 1.57 10.96 -4.77
N ALA A 131 1.34 10.55 -6.02
CA ALA A 131 1.64 9.21 -6.51
C ALA A 131 3.15 8.87 -6.52
N THR A 132 4.02 9.88 -6.51
CA THR A 132 5.49 9.71 -6.60
C THR A 132 6.22 10.10 -5.31
N THR A 133 5.50 10.27 -4.19
CA THR A 133 6.06 10.75 -2.90
C THR A 133 7.13 9.81 -2.33
N TRP A 134 7.04 8.51 -2.60
CA TRP A 134 7.95 7.50 -2.08
C TRP A 134 9.19 7.28 -2.94
N THR A 135 9.20 7.82 -4.16
CA THR A 135 10.30 7.68 -5.10
C THR A 135 11.33 8.78 -4.82
N ALA A 136 12.53 8.40 -4.40
CA ALA A 136 13.63 9.33 -4.20
C ALA A 136 14.00 9.99 -5.54
N THR A 137 13.53 11.21 -5.74
CA THR A 137 13.74 11.99 -6.96
C THR A 137 14.49 13.27 -6.63
N LYS A 138 15.26 13.78 -7.58
CA LYS A 138 15.84 15.13 -7.45
C LYS A 138 14.68 16.13 -7.33
N PRO A 139 14.86 17.24 -6.58
CA PRO A 139 13.89 18.32 -6.59
C PRO A 139 13.61 18.73 -8.04
N ASP A 140 12.35 18.70 -8.45
CA ASP A 140 11.89 19.16 -9.75
C ASP A 140 11.04 20.42 -9.59
N ASP A 141 10.66 21.03 -10.72
CA ASP A 141 9.88 22.26 -10.71
C ASP A 141 8.42 22.04 -10.28
N ALA A 142 7.96 20.79 -10.14
CA ALA A 142 6.59 20.50 -9.71
C ALA A 142 6.31 21.07 -8.31
N LEU A 143 7.21 20.86 -7.36
CA LEU A 143 7.07 21.40 -6.00
C LEU A 143 7.09 22.93 -6.01
N ARG A 144 7.90 23.55 -6.87
CA ARG A 144 7.98 25.00 -6.99
C ARG A 144 6.69 25.59 -7.58
N VAL A 145 6.15 24.95 -8.61
CA VAL A 145 4.88 25.35 -9.24
C VAL A 145 3.73 25.24 -8.25
N LEU A 146 3.64 24.12 -7.53
CA LEU A 146 2.58 23.92 -6.52
C LEU A 146 2.70 24.91 -5.37
N ALA A 147 3.92 25.18 -4.89
CA ALA A 147 4.15 26.20 -3.85
C ALA A 147 3.80 27.62 -4.33
N LYS A 148 4.17 27.97 -5.58
CA LYS A 148 3.79 29.26 -6.19
C LYS A 148 2.26 29.39 -6.28
N ARG A 149 1.56 28.34 -6.72
CA ARG A 149 0.09 28.34 -6.78
C ARG A 149 -0.53 28.49 -5.41
N ASP A 150 -0.05 27.76 -4.41
CA ASP A 150 -0.53 27.85 -3.03
C ASP A 150 -0.39 29.28 -2.49
N ALA A 151 0.78 29.91 -2.71
CA ALA A 151 1.00 31.32 -2.35
C ALA A 151 0.01 32.26 -3.07
N THR A 152 -0.20 32.10 -4.37
CA THR A 152 -1.17 32.92 -5.13
C THR A 152 -2.61 32.74 -4.63
N VAL A 153 -3.02 31.51 -4.30
CA VAL A 153 -4.36 31.24 -3.77
C VAL A 153 -4.53 31.88 -2.40
N ARG A 154 -3.51 31.79 -1.52
CA ARG A 154 -3.53 32.45 -0.21
C ARG A 154 -3.59 33.98 -0.34
N GLU A 155 -2.80 34.57 -1.23
CA GLU A 155 -2.83 36.02 -1.46
C GLU A 155 -4.18 36.49 -2.02
N ALA A 156 -4.79 35.73 -2.94
CA ALA A 156 -6.13 36.03 -3.44
C ALA A 156 -7.19 35.93 -2.34
N ALA A 157 -7.12 34.91 -1.50
CA ALA A 157 -8.02 34.73 -0.35
C ALA A 157 -7.87 35.87 0.67
N LEU A 158 -6.63 36.33 0.93
CA LEU A 158 -6.36 37.48 1.80
C LEU A 158 -6.97 38.77 1.23
N ARG A 159 -6.80 39.04 -0.07
CA ARG A 159 -7.40 40.21 -0.71
C ARG A 159 -8.93 40.19 -0.69
N GLU A 160 -9.54 39.03 -0.89
CA GLU A 160 -11.00 38.86 -0.77
C GLU A 160 -11.47 39.10 0.67
N ALA A 161 -10.74 38.54 1.66
CA ALA A 161 -11.01 38.75 3.07
C ALA A 161 -10.90 40.22 3.50
N GLU A 162 -9.86 40.93 3.03
CA GLU A 162 -9.68 42.38 3.25
C GLU A 162 -10.84 43.18 2.65
N GLY A 163 -11.30 42.82 1.44
CA GLY A 163 -12.47 43.45 0.83
C GLY A 163 -13.74 43.29 1.68
N VAL A 164 -14.05 42.06 2.11
CA VAL A 164 -15.20 41.77 2.98
C VAL A 164 -15.08 42.49 4.32
N ALA A 165 -13.89 42.52 4.93
CA ALA A 165 -13.66 43.22 6.18
C ALA A 165 -13.86 44.73 6.03
N SER A 166 -13.40 45.33 4.94
CA SER A 166 -13.61 46.75 4.63
C SER A 166 -15.10 47.06 4.47
N GLU A 167 -15.85 46.26 3.72
CA GLU A 167 -17.29 46.44 3.54
C GLU A 167 -18.06 46.33 4.87
N LEU A 168 -17.68 45.39 5.74
CA LEU A 168 -18.26 45.24 7.07
C LEU A 168 -17.93 46.43 7.97
N PHE A 169 -16.71 46.95 7.90
CA PHE A 169 -16.27 48.10 8.66
C PHE A 169 -17.05 49.35 8.26
N ASP A 170 -17.14 49.65 6.96
CA ASP A 170 -17.90 50.79 6.43
C ASP A 170 -19.38 50.70 6.85
N ALA A 171 -20.00 49.52 6.72
CA ALA A 171 -21.38 49.30 7.14
C ALA A 171 -21.60 49.45 8.66
N ALA A 172 -20.59 49.18 9.48
CA ALA A 172 -20.65 49.39 10.93
C ALA A 172 -20.50 50.87 11.29
N ASP A 173 -19.58 51.58 10.64
CA ASP A 173 -19.34 53.02 10.83
C ASP A 173 -20.58 53.84 10.43
N GLU A 174 -21.19 53.53 9.28
CA GLU A 174 -22.44 54.17 8.83
C GLU A 174 -23.60 54.01 9.84
N ARG A 175 -23.59 52.94 10.63
CA ARG A 175 -24.59 52.67 11.68
C ARG A 175 -24.19 53.20 13.06
N GLY A 176 -22.98 53.70 13.23
CA GLY A 176 -22.41 54.04 14.55
C GLY A 176 -22.24 52.81 15.46
N ASP A 177 -22.15 51.61 14.88
CA ASP A 177 -22.04 50.34 15.59
C ASP A 177 -20.57 49.99 15.89
N ARG A 178 -20.07 50.49 17.02
CA ARG A 178 -18.69 50.27 17.46
C ARG A 178 -18.36 48.80 17.70
N ALA A 179 -19.34 47.99 18.11
CA ALA A 179 -19.15 46.56 18.34
C ALA A 179 -19.02 45.81 17.00
N GLY A 180 -19.79 46.21 15.99
CA GLY A 180 -19.66 45.69 14.63
C GLY A 180 -18.27 45.92 14.03
N ALA A 181 -17.67 47.09 14.26
CA ALA A 181 -16.32 47.41 13.80
C ALA A 181 -15.25 46.52 14.46
N GLU A 182 -15.35 46.28 15.78
CA GLU A 182 -14.42 45.41 16.51
C GLU A 182 -14.50 43.95 16.04
N VAL A 183 -15.70 43.46 15.73
CA VAL A 183 -15.88 42.11 15.17
C VAL A 183 -15.29 41.99 13.77
N ALA A 184 -15.43 43.02 12.92
CA ALA A 184 -14.81 43.03 11.58
C ALA A 184 -13.28 42.95 11.67
N GLU A 185 -12.66 43.67 12.62
CA GLU A 185 -11.22 43.63 12.87
C GLU A 185 -10.76 42.24 13.36
N GLN A 186 -11.50 41.63 14.28
CA GLN A 186 -11.20 40.26 14.76
C GLN A 186 -11.32 39.21 13.64
N ILE A 187 -12.29 39.36 12.74
CA ILE A 187 -12.45 38.48 11.57
C ILE A 187 -11.26 38.63 10.63
N ALA A 188 -10.84 39.87 10.33
CA ALA A 188 -9.68 40.14 9.49
C ALA A 188 -8.38 39.54 10.08
N ASP A 189 -8.13 39.78 11.37
CA ASP A 189 -6.95 39.24 12.07
C ASP A 189 -6.93 37.70 12.07
N ARG A 190 -8.09 37.08 12.30
CA ARG A 190 -8.21 35.61 12.22
C ARG A 190 -7.96 35.08 10.81
N MET A 191 -8.52 35.71 9.78
CA MET A 191 -8.30 35.27 8.40
C MET A 191 -6.83 35.42 7.98
N ALA A 192 -6.14 36.47 8.43
CA ALA A 192 -4.71 36.64 8.24
C ALA A 192 -3.91 35.48 8.88
N ARG A 193 -4.22 35.11 10.13
CA ARG A 193 -3.58 33.97 10.81
C ARG A 193 -3.82 32.63 10.12
N ILE A 194 -5.01 32.41 9.57
CA ILE A 194 -5.34 31.20 8.80
C ILE A 194 -4.51 31.14 7.50
N ALA A 195 -4.41 32.25 6.77
CA ALA A 195 -3.64 32.31 5.52
C ALA A 195 -2.13 32.09 5.73
N ASP A 196 -1.58 32.62 6.84
CA ASP A 196 -0.18 32.40 7.23
C ASP A 196 0.08 30.97 7.73
N GLY A 197 -0.96 30.17 7.93
CA GLY A 197 -0.85 28.81 8.46
C GLY A 197 -0.47 28.75 9.94
N THR A 198 -0.53 29.87 10.66
CA THR A 198 -0.17 29.95 12.08
C THR A 198 -1.25 29.41 13.01
N GLU A 199 -2.51 29.34 12.56
CA GLU A 199 -3.63 28.76 13.33
C GLU A 199 -3.84 27.24 13.12
N ALA A 200 -3.16 26.60 12.16
CA ALA A 200 -3.47 25.21 11.74
C ALA A 200 -3.06 24.10 12.74
N GLY A 201 -2.49 24.43 13.90
CA GLY A 201 -1.96 23.45 14.88
C GLY A 201 -2.69 23.38 16.23
N GLY A 202 -3.73 24.19 16.46
CA GLY A 202 -4.39 24.28 17.76
C GLY A 202 -5.63 23.39 17.86
N GLN A 203 -5.46 22.16 18.36
CA GLN A 203 -6.48 21.14 18.72
C GLN A 203 -6.47 19.91 17.79
N ALA A 204 -5.51 19.02 18.03
CA ALA A 204 -5.61 17.59 17.75
C ALA A 204 -5.08 16.82 18.97
#